data_AF-A0A6N7V162-F1
#
_entry.id   AF-A0A6N7V162-F1
#
_cell.length_a   1.000
_cell.length_b   1.000
_cell.length_c   1.000
_cell.angle_alpha   90.00
_cell.angle_beta   90.00
_cell.angle_gamma   90.00
#
_symmetry.space_group_name_H-M   'P 1'
#
loop_
_entity.id
_entity.type
_entity.pdbx_description
1 polymer ?
#
loop_
_entity_poly.entity_id
_entity_poly.type
_entity_poly.pdbx_seq_one_letter_code
_entity_poly.pdbx_strand_id
1 'polypeptide(L)'
;MNVYYHLPGLFEFYEFYKKFLPLFKNKTEYFYDWCKIGSIYGSPSDCIWSGGRISYADCDPKKVFALMKEYNISSRLTFSNSLIEEKHLSDIKCNELCRLLNLDLNNGIIIHSDVLMKYLKSKYPNLYFVSSTTKVLTDFNDFKQEVENPDFAYVVPDFRLNKQLEKLNSLSESYKPKVEFLCNECCWYGCKDRKECYKSVSRQNLGIDCMDHVCKAPFSKEGYCFSRVMENPAFISLEDILNIYVPMGYSNFKIEGRDLGSALLLEFILYYMVKPQYQIHVREAMYLDAMLDLF
;
A
#
# COMPACT_ATOMS: atom_id res chain seq x y z
N MET A 1 19.97 10.65 -3.76
CA MET A 1 18.98 9.70 -4.32
C MET A 1 17.74 9.76 -3.44
N ASN A 2 16.52 9.63 -4.00
CA ASN A 2 15.28 9.63 -3.21
C ASN A 2 14.75 8.20 -3.04
N VAL A 3 14.19 7.91 -1.88
CA VAL A 3 13.38 6.72 -1.60
C VAL A 3 11.93 7.17 -1.43
N TYR A 4 11.03 6.54 -2.17
CA TYR A 4 9.60 6.83 -2.15
C TYR A 4 8.87 5.78 -1.33
N TYR A 5 8.23 6.23 -0.26
CA TYR A 5 7.33 5.42 0.55
C TYR A 5 5.89 5.58 0.06
N HIS A 6 5.18 4.46 -0.04
CA HIS A 6 3.75 4.40 -0.33
C HIS A 6 3.03 3.93 0.93
N LEU A 7 2.30 4.84 1.58
CA LEU A 7 1.73 4.62 2.91
C LEU A 7 0.27 4.14 2.83
N PRO A 8 -0.19 3.30 3.77
CA PRO A 8 -1.52 2.70 3.72
C PRO A 8 -2.62 3.65 4.25
N GLY A 9 -3.88 3.25 4.10
CA GLY A 9 -5.01 3.89 4.78
C GLY A 9 -5.36 5.31 4.30
N LEU A 10 -5.44 5.54 2.99
CA LEU A 10 -5.85 6.82 2.38
C LEU A 10 -7.12 7.43 3.01
N PHE A 11 -8.11 6.59 3.34
CA PHE A 11 -9.34 7.02 4.02
C PHE A 11 -9.28 6.72 5.52
N GLU A 12 -8.80 5.54 5.88
CA GLU A 12 -8.72 5.02 7.26
C GLU A 12 -7.91 5.92 8.20
N PHE A 13 -6.80 6.48 7.73
CA PHE A 13 -5.87 7.28 8.52
C PHE A 13 -5.94 8.77 8.17
N TYR A 14 -7.09 9.25 7.69
CA TYR A 14 -7.26 10.66 7.31
C TYR A 14 -6.88 11.64 8.44
N GLU A 15 -7.36 11.41 9.66
CA GLU A 15 -7.03 12.25 10.82
C GLU A 15 -5.55 12.14 11.25
N PHE A 16 -4.94 10.97 11.07
CA PHE A 16 -3.50 10.80 11.27
C PHE A 16 -2.71 11.64 10.25
N TYR A 17 -3.05 11.56 8.97
CA TYR A 17 -2.35 12.30 7.92
C TYR A 17 -2.53 13.81 8.01
N LYS A 18 -3.70 14.28 8.46
CA LYS A 18 -3.91 15.71 8.76
C LYS A 18 -2.91 16.26 9.79
N LYS A 19 -2.50 15.45 10.77
CA LYS A 19 -1.48 15.83 11.75
C LYS A 19 -0.05 15.58 11.23
N PHE A 20 0.17 14.43 10.60
CA PHE A 20 1.50 13.98 10.19
C PHE A 20 2.07 14.79 9.01
N LEU A 21 1.27 15.11 7.98
CA LEU A 21 1.78 15.77 6.77
C LEU A 21 2.31 17.19 7.04
N PRO A 22 1.66 18.05 7.85
CA PRO A 22 2.27 19.31 8.29
C PRO A 22 3.59 19.11 9.02
N LEU A 23 3.67 18.10 9.90
CA LEU A 23 4.90 17.78 10.63
C LEU A 23 6.03 17.38 9.66
N PHE A 24 5.73 16.47 8.72
CA PHE A 24 6.68 16.02 7.70
C PHE A 24 7.19 17.17 6.82
N LYS A 25 6.31 18.11 6.46
CA LYS A 25 6.65 19.28 5.64
C LYS A 25 7.49 20.31 6.40
N ASN A 26 7.18 20.58 7.67
CA ASN A 26 7.70 21.73 8.40
C ASN A 26 8.88 21.38 9.33
N LYS A 27 9.05 20.12 9.71
CA LYS A 27 10.14 19.63 10.59
C LYS A 27 11.07 18.70 9.83
N THR A 28 11.58 19.16 8.69
CA THR A 28 12.42 18.34 7.79
C THR A 28 13.66 17.77 8.49
N GLU A 29 14.16 18.44 9.53
CA GLU A 29 15.28 17.97 10.34
C GLU A 29 14.99 16.66 11.08
N TYR A 30 13.72 16.33 11.36
CA TYR A 30 13.31 15.08 12.03
C TYR A 30 13.41 13.87 11.12
N PHE A 31 13.25 14.06 9.82
CA PHE A 31 13.14 12.99 8.83
C PHE A 31 14.45 12.82 8.07
N TYR A 32 14.62 11.67 7.43
CA TYR A 32 15.74 11.46 6.50
C TYR A 32 15.56 12.29 5.23
N ASP A 33 16.58 13.03 4.82
CA ASP A 33 16.49 13.99 3.72
C ASP A 33 16.15 13.31 2.36
N TRP A 34 16.54 12.04 2.23
CA TRP A 34 16.31 11.19 1.05
C TRP A 34 14.91 10.57 1.02
N CYS A 35 14.15 10.55 2.12
CA CYS A 35 12.82 9.95 2.13
C CYS A 35 11.78 10.92 1.56
N LYS A 36 10.85 10.37 0.77
CA LYS A 36 9.71 11.07 0.16
C LYS A 36 8.46 10.20 0.29
N ILE A 37 7.29 10.82 0.31
CA ILE A 37 6.00 10.12 0.23
C ILE A 37 5.57 10.16 -1.23
N GLY A 38 5.56 9.01 -1.90
CA GLY A 38 5.15 8.91 -3.30
C GLY A 38 3.62 8.88 -3.43
N SER A 39 2.96 8.13 -2.54
CA SER A 39 1.51 8.04 -2.52
C SER A 39 0.97 7.63 -1.16
N ILE A 40 -0.32 7.89 -0.94
CA ILE A 40 -1.09 7.23 0.12
C ILE A 40 -2.20 6.43 -0.56
N TYR A 41 -2.37 5.17 -0.14
CA TYR A 41 -3.26 4.22 -0.80
C TYR A 41 -4.35 3.66 0.11
N GLY A 42 -5.51 3.37 -0.44
CA GLY A 42 -6.64 2.84 0.32
C GLY A 42 -7.96 2.97 -0.43
N SER A 43 -9.04 2.50 0.17
CA SER A 43 -10.40 2.69 -0.33
C SER A 43 -11.30 2.98 0.85
N PRO A 44 -12.41 3.71 0.68
CA PRO A 44 -13.41 3.84 1.72
C PRO A 44 -14.21 2.53 1.85
N SER A 45 -15.13 2.50 2.81
CA SER A 45 -16.08 1.40 3.00
C SER A 45 -16.92 1.12 1.75
N ASP A 46 -17.55 -0.05 1.68
CA ASP A 46 -18.58 -0.42 0.70
C ASP A 46 -18.17 -0.25 -0.78
N CYS A 47 -16.88 -0.34 -1.06
CA CYS A 47 -16.36 -0.33 -2.44
C CYS A 47 -16.20 -1.76 -2.94
N ILE A 48 -17.12 -2.21 -3.80
CA ILE A 48 -17.12 -3.61 -4.25
C ILE A 48 -15.87 -3.96 -5.09
N TRP A 49 -15.22 -2.97 -5.71
CA TRP A 49 -13.96 -3.16 -6.43
C TRP A 49 -12.74 -3.32 -5.52
N SER A 50 -12.89 -3.05 -4.22
CA SER A 50 -11.80 -3.21 -3.25
C SER A 50 -11.48 -4.67 -2.97
N GLY A 51 -10.21 -4.96 -2.70
CA GLY A 51 -9.75 -6.30 -2.36
C GLY A 51 -8.61 -6.32 -1.37
N GLY A 52 -8.25 -7.54 -0.95
CA GLY A 52 -7.18 -7.82 0.00
C GLY A 52 -7.52 -7.53 1.47
N ARG A 53 -8.34 -6.50 1.71
CA ARG A 53 -8.84 -6.05 3.02
C ARG A 53 -10.29 -5.54 2.89
N ILE A 54 -11.03 -5.55 4.00
CA ILE A 54 -12.35 -4.89 4.10
C ILE A 54 -12.11 -3.56 4.80
N SER A 55 -12.41 -2.47 4.12
CA SER A 55 -12.35 -1.16 4.78
C SER A 55 -13.68 -0.84 5.45
N TYR A 56 -13.60 -0.28 6.65
CA TYR A 56 -14.74 0.28 7.38
C TYR A 56 -14.67 1.81 7.48
N ALA A 57 -13.73 2.42 6.75
CA ALA A 57 -13.48 3.85 6.84
C ALA A 57 -14.55 4.63 6.05
N ASP A 58 -15.25 5.53 6.74
CA ASP A 58 -16.16 6.49 6.14
C ASP A 58 -15.56 7.89 6.28
N CYS A 59 -15.06 8.42 5.16
CA CYS A 59 -14.47 9.75 5.08
C CYS A 59 -14.87 10.39 3.74
N ASP A 60 -15.15 11.69 3.76
CA ASP A 60 -15.50 12.44 2.54
C ASP A 60 -14.34 12.40 1.53
N PRO A 61 -14.51 11.74 0.36
CA PRO A 61 -13.45 11.59 -0.62
C PRO A 61 -12.90 12.93 -1.12
N LYS A 62 -13.73 13.98 -1.19
CA LYS A 62 -13.27 15.30 -1.64
C LYS A 62 -12.26 15.90 -0.67
N LYS A 63 -12.48 15.74 0.63
CA LYS A 63 -11.55 16.22 1.67
C LYS A 63 -10.24 15.42 1.64
N VAL A 64 -10.34 14.11 1.51
CA VAL A 64 -9.18 13.21 1.42
C VAL A 64 -8.31 13.58 0.21
N PHE A 65 -8.89 13.69 -0.98
CA PHE A 65 -8.13 14.04 -2.19
C PHE A 65 -7.60 15.47 -2.16
N ALA A 66 -8.33 16.43 -1.57
CA ALA A 66 -7.84 17.80 -1.38
C ALA A 66 -6.61 17.85 -0.48
N LEU A 67 -6.59 17.09 0.63
CA LEU A 67 -5.42 16.99 1.51
C LEU A 67 -4.22 16.41 0.74
N MET A 68 -4.40 15.33 -0.02
CA MET A 68 -3.29 14.74 -0.79
C MET A 68 -2.74 15.74 -1.81
N LYS A 69 -3.62 16.49 -2.49
CA LYS A 69 -3.24 17.52 -3.44
C LYS A 69 -2.47 18.68 -2.79
N GLU A 70 -2.86 19.13 -1.61
CA GLU A 70 -2.17 20.19 -0.85
C GLU A 70 -0.69 19.86 -0.61
N TYR A 71 -0.39 18.58 -0.38
CA TYR A 71 0.96 18.08 -0.13
C TYR A 71 1.63 17.48 -1.37
N ASN A 72 1.01 17.58 -2.55
CA ASN A 72 1.49 17.00 -3.81
C ASN A 72 1.79 15.50 -3.70
N ILE A 73 0.92 14.77 -2.98
CA ILE A 73 1.01 13.32 -2.79
C ILE A 73 -0.01 12.64 -3.70
N SER A 74 0.39 11.56 -4.36
CA SER A 74 -0.52 10.78 -5.19
C SER A 74 -1.56 10.05 -4.33
N SER A 75 -2.83 10.20 -4.67
CA SER A 75 -3.91 9.39 -4.12
C SER A 75 -4.05 8.10 -4.92
N ARG A 76 -4.06 6.94 -4.25
CA ARG A 76 -4.27 5.65 -4.91
C ARG A 76 -5.48 4.89 -4.35
N LEU A 77 -6.49 4.65 -5.18
CA LEU A 77 -7.60 3.77 -4.80
C LEU A 77 -7.18 2.31 -4.92
N THR A 78 -7.46 1.51 -3.88
CA THR A 78 -7.11 0.07 -3.89
C THR A 78 -8.25 -0.78 -4.43
N PHE A 79 -8.41 -0.80 -5.75
CA PHE A 79 -9.41 -1.60 -6.48
C PHE A 79 -8.86 -2.95 -6.92
N SER A 80 -8.44 -3.72 -5.92
CA SER A 80 -7.70 -4.96 -6.08
C SER A 80 -8.53 -6.23 -5.91
N ASN A 81 -9.86 -6.13 -6.09
CA ASN A 81 -10.76 -7.29 -6.08
C ASN A 81 -10.48 -8.18 -7.30
N SER A 82 -10.31 -9.49 -7.02
CA SER A 82 -9.96 -10.50 -8.03
C SER A 82 -11.16 -11.11 -8.78
N LEU A 83 -12.37 -10.79 -8.34
CA LEU A 83 -13.63 -11.39 -8.81
C LEU A 83 -14.53 -10.38 -9.55
N ILE A 84 -13.94 -9.27 -10.03
CA ILE A 84 -14.69 -8.26 -10.79
C ILE A 84 -15.02 -8.77 -12.19
N GLU A 85 -16.31 -8.68 -12.52
CA GLU A 85 -16.93 -9.05 -13.79
C GLU A 85 -17.64 -7.81 -14.37
N GLU A 86 -18.10 -7.89 -15.62
CA GLU A 86 -18.76 -6.77 -16.30
C GLU A 86 -19.97 -6.22 -15.53
N LYS A 87 -20.77 -7.09 -14.90
CA LYS A 87 -21.94 -6.69 -14.10
C LYS A 87 -21.58 -5.81 -12.89
N HIS A 88 -20.35 -5.86 -12.41
CA HIS A 88 -19.88 -5.05 -11.28
C HIS A 88 -19.39 -3.65 -11.73
N LEU A 89 -19.21 -3.40 -13.03
CA LEU A 89 -18.64 -2.14 -13.54
C LEU A 89 -19.58 -0.94 -13.41
N SER A 90 -20.88 -1.18 -13.21
CA SER A 90 -21.89 -0.15 -13.02
C SER A 90 -22.00 0.37 -11.58
N ASP A 91 -21.14 -0.09 -10.66
CA ASP A 91 -21.18 0.34 -9.26
C ASP A 91 -21.05 1.87 -9.11
N ILE A 92 -22.05 2.51 -8.53
CA ILE A 92 -22.18 3.97 -8.50
C ILE A 92 -21.06 4.58 -7.64
N LYS A 93 -20.79 4.01 -6.46
CA LYS A 93 -19.81 4.54 -5.50
C LYS A 93 -18.40 4.48 -6.08
N CYS A 94 -17.99 3.33 -6.62
CA CYS A 94 -16.67 3.16 -7.21
C CYS A 94 -16.46 4.05 -8.44
N ASN A 95 -17.50 4.22 -9.28
CA ASN A 95 -17.46 5.15 -10.41
C ASN A 95 -17.32 6.62 -9.96
N GLU A 96 -18.05 7.06 -8.94
CA GLU A 96 -17.94 8.42 -8.44
C GLU A 96 -16.55 8.71 -7.86
N LEU A 97 -15.96 7.74 -7.13
CA LEU A 97 -14.59 7.83 -6.64
C LEU A 97 -13.59 7.98 -7.79
N CYS A 98 -13.69 7.17 -8.84
CA CYS A 98 -12.85 7.30 -10.04
C CYS A 98 -13.03 8.65 -10.71
N ARG A 99 -14.28 9.14 -10.83
CA ARG A 99 -14.58 10.44 -11.45
C ARG A 99 -13.87 11.58 -10.71
N LEU A 100 -13.93 11.58 -9.37
CA LEU A 100 -13.24 12.57 -8.53
C LEU A 100 -11.72 12.44 -8.62
N LEU A 101 -11.21 11.21 -8.57
CA LEU A 101 -9.77 10.93 -8.62
C LEU A 101 -9.14 11.34 -9.96
N ASN A 102 -9.87 11.14 -11.07
CA ASN A 102 -9.47 11.43 -12.45
C ASN A 102 -9.34 12.93 -12.77
N LEU A 103 -9.77 13.81 -11.86
CA LEU A 103 -9.57 15.26 -11.99
C LEU A 103 -8.10 15.68 -11.89
N ASP A 104 -7.22 14.78 -11.44
CA ASP A 104 -5.78 15.01 -11.29
C ASP A 104 -5.00 13.87 -11.97
N LEU A 105 -4.00 14.24 -12.78
CA LEU A 105 -3.14 13.28 -13.51
C LEU A 105 -2.17 12.54 -12.60
N ASN A 106 -1.96 13.03 -11.37
CA ASN A 106 -1.03 12.43 -10.42
C ASN A 106 -1.67 11.29 -9.61
N ASN A 107 -2.90 10.87 -9.89
CA ASN A 107 -3.59 9.84 -9.10
C ASN A 107 -3.67 8.50 -9.84
N GLY A 108 -3.80 7.42 -9.08
CA GLY A 108 -3.78 6.08 -9.65
C GLY A 108 -4.69 5.06 -8.98
N ILE A 109 -4.77 3.89 -9.58
CA ILE A 109 -5.56 2.75 -9.10
C ILE A 109 -4.63 1.55 -8.90
N ILE A 110 -4.61 0.98 -7.70
CA ILE A 110 -3.99 -0.33 -7.47
C ILE A 110 -5.01 -1.39 -7.89
N ILE A 111 -4.70 -2.13 -8.96
CA ILE A 111 -5.69 -2.93 -9.69
C ILE A 111 -5.30 -4.41 -9.78
N HIS A 112 -6.31 -5.27 -9.75
CA HIS A 112 -6.17 -6.71 -10.00
C HIS A 112 -6.86 -7.14 -11.30
N SER A 113 -8.14 -6.76 -11.49
CA SER A 113 -8.97 -7.25 -12.59
C SER A 113 -8.66 -6.55 -13.91
N ASP A 114 -8.34 -7.33 -14.94
CA ASP A 114 -8.12 -6.83 -16.31
C ASP A 114 -9.40 -6.27 -16.93
N VAL A 115 -10.56 -6.87 -16.61
CA VAL A 115 -11.89 -6.38 -17.04
C VAL A 115 -12.12 -4.98 -16.49
N LEU A 116 -11.82 -4.76 -15.20
CA LEU A 116 -11.92 -3.45 -14.58
C LEU A 116 -10.91 -2.46 -15.19
N MET A 117 -9.66 -2.88 -15.42
CA MET A 117 -8.63 -2.01 -15.97
C MET A 117 -9.01 -1.51 -17.36
N LYS A 118 -9.50 -2.40 -18.23
CA LYS A 118 -9.98 -2.05 -19.57
C LYS A 118 -11.11 -1.01 -19.51
N TYR A 119 -12.07 -1.20 -18.61
CA TYR A 119 -13.15 -0.25 -18.40
C TYR A 119 -12.66 1.12 -17.91
N LEU A 120 -11.78 1.14 -16.90
CA LEU A 120 -11.26 2.37 -16.32
C LEU A 120 -10.42 3.18 -17.30
N LYS A 121 -9.58 2.53 -18.12
CA LYS A 121 -8.82 3.20 -19.19
C LYS A 121 -9.71 3.97 -20.16
N SER A 122 -10.85 3.39 -20.52
CA SER A 122 -11.80 4.04 -21.43
C SER A 122 -12.54 5.21 -20.79
N LYS A 123 -12.89 5.10 -19.49
CA LYS A 123 -13.81 6.04 -18.83
C LYS A 123 -13.09 7.13 -18.03
N TYR A 124 -11.91 6.83 -17.52
CA TYR A 124 -11.10 7.66 -16.63
C TYR A 124 -9.62 7.63 -17.07
N PRO A 125 -9.30 8.22 -18.24
CA PRO A 125 -7.99 8.07 -18.89
C PRO A 125 -6.83 8.77 -18.18
N ASN A 126 -7.10 9.63 -17.18
CA ASN A 126 -6.05 10.36 -16.45
C ASN A 126 -5.45 9.52 -15.31
N LEU A 127 -6.03 8.36 -15.00
CA LEU A 127 -5.58 7.50 -13.91
C LEU A 127 -4.49 6.55 -14.39
N TYR A 128 -3.36 6.52 -13.68
CA TYR A 128 -2.35 5.48 -13.89
C TYR A 128 -2.68 4.23 -13.07
N PHE A 129 -2.10 3.09 -13.46
CA PHE A 129 -2.36 1.80 -12.80
C PHE A 129 -1.13 1.28 -12.07
N VAL A 130 -1.39 0.63 -10.93
CA VAL A 130 -0.40 -0.11 -10.15
C VAL A 130 -0.86 -1.57 -10.07
N SER A 131 -0.01 -2.51 -10.47
CA SER A 131 -0.35 -3.93 -10.33
C SER A 131 -0.37 -4.34 -8.86
N SER A 132 -1.47 -4.96 -8.44
CA SER A 132 -1.74 -5.32 -7.05
C SER A 132 -1.01 -6.59 -6.60
N THR A 133 -0.48 -6.57 -5.36
CA THR A 133 0.01 -7.78 -4.67
C THR A 133 -1.06 -8.88 -4.53
N THR A 134 -2.35 -8.54 -4.65
CA THR A 134 -3.43 -9.54 -4.65
C THR A 134 -3.40 -10.48 -5.86
N LYS A 135 -2.61 -10.18 -6.90
CA LYS A 135 -2.32 -11.13 -7.99
C LYS A 135 -1.48 -12.32 -7.52
N VAL A 136 -0.74 -12.19 -6.41
CA VAL A 136 0.08 -13.25 -5.78
C VAL A 136 1.08 -13.82 -6.79
N LEU A 137 1.84 -12.93 -7.43
CA LEU A 137 2.87 -13.31 -8.40
C LEU A 137 4.10 -13.85 -7.66
N THR A 138 4.13 -15.16 -7.44
CA THR A 138 5.23 -15.84 -6.71
C THR A 138 6.31 -16.39 -7.61
N ASP A 139 6.02 -16.57 -8.90
CA ASP A 139 7.03 -16.90 -9.89
C ASP A 139 7.70 -15.61 -10.39
N PHE A 140 9.02 -15.63 -10.51
CA PHE A 140 9.77 -14.44 -10.91
C PHE A 140 9.54 -14.07 -12.37
N ASN A 141 9.30 -15.03 -13.26
CA ASN A 141 9.03 -14.74 -14.67
C ASN A 141 7.64 -14.13 -14.84
N ASP A 142 6.64 -14.61 -14.09
CA ASP A 142 5.31 -13.98 -14.07
C ASP A 142 5.40 -12.53 -13.57
N PHE A 143 6.16 -12.30 -12.49
CA PHE A 143 6.45 -10.94 -12.01
C PHE A 143 7.16 -10.09 -13.06
N LYS A 144 8.18 -10.63 -13.75
CA LYS A 144 8.91 -9.91 -14.78
C LYS A 144 8.00 -9.49 -15.94
N GLN A 145 7.15 -10.40 -16.43
CA GLN A 145 6.16 -10.11 -17.48
C GLN A 145 5.20 -9.01 -17.04
N GLU A 146 4.77 -9.02 -15.78
CA GLU A 146 3.89 -7.98 -15.24
C GLU A 146 4.58 -6.60 -15.21
N VAL A 147 5.87 -6.54 -14.84
CA VAL A 147 6.67 -5.30 -14.84
C VAL A 147 6.87 -4.74 -16.25
N GLU A 148 7.09 -5.63 -17.22
CA GLU A 148 7.26 -5.32 -18.65
C GLU A 148 5.97 -4.81 -19.30
N ASN A 149 4.80 -5.05 -18.68
CA ASN A 149 3.54 -4.52 -19.16
C ASN A 149 3.53 -2.97 -19.11
N PRO A 150 3.36 -2.28 -20.26
CA PRO A 150 3.39 -0.82 -20.33
C PRO A 150 2.20 -0.15 -19.64
N ASP A 151 1.14 -0.90 -19.34
CA ASP A 151 -0.09 -0.38 -18.72
C ASP A 151 0.09 0.00 -17.25
N PHE A 152 1.10 -0.58 -16.59
CA PHE A 152 1.40 -0.30 -15.19
C PHE A 152 2.49 0.75 -15.06
N ALA A 153 2.25 1.77 -14.24
CA ALA A 153 3.30 2.67 -13.77
C ALA A 153 4.18 1.97 -12.72
N TYR A 154 3.56 1.17 -11.85
CA TYR A 154 4.24 0.41 -10.81
C TYR A 154 3.70 -1.01 -10.70
N VAL A 155 4.54 -1.94 -10.24
CA VAL A 155 4.16 -3.34 -9.98
C VAL A 155 4.62 -3.72 -8.59
N VAL A 156 3.67 -4.20 -7.78
CA VAL A 156 3.95 -4.68 -6.42
C VAL A 156 4.17 -6.19 -6.48
N PRO A 157 5.42 -6.69 -6.35
CA PRO A 157 5.67 -8.13 -6.29
C PRO A 157 5.01 -8.77 -5.06
N ASP A 158 4.85 -10.09 -5.10
CA ASP A 158 4.61 -10.82 -3.87
C ASP A 158 5.84 -10.71 -2.95
N PHE A 159 5.63 -10.46 -1.66
CA PHE A 159 6.69 -10.28 -0.67
C PHE A 159 7.73 -11.42 -0.64
N ARG A 160 7.36 -12.64 -1.05
CA ARG A 160 8.29 -13.78 -1.16
C ARG A 160 9.38 -13.58 -2.23
N LEU A 161 9.22 -12.61 -3.12
CA LEU A 161 10.23 -12.24 -4.10
C LEU A 161 11.23 -11.21 -3.55
N ASN A 162 10.95 -10.55 -2.42
CA ASN A 162 11.76 -9.45 -1.88
C ASN A 162 13.26 -9.81 -1.79
N LYS A 163 13.59 -11.02 -1.32
CA LYS A 163 14.98 -11.47 -1.14
C LYS A 163 15.55 -12.29 -2.30
N GLN A 164 14.90 -12.36 -3.46
CA GLN A 164 15.47 -13.01 -4.65
C GLN A 164 16.48 -12.09 -5.36
N LEU A 165 17.52 -11.68 -4.62
CA LEU A 165 18.44 -10.60 -4.97
C LEU A 165 19.15 -10.79 -6.32
N GLU A 166 19.62 -12.01 -6.62
CA GLU A 166 20.26 -12.30 -7.92
C GLU A 166 19.33 -12.05 -9.09
N LYS A 167 18.08 -12.53 -8.99
CA LYS A 167 17.06 -12.35 -10.03
C LYS A 167 16.64 -10.88 -10.14
N LEU A 168 16.43 -10.21 -9.01
CA LEU A 168 16.12 -8.78 -8.97
C LEU A 168 17.24 -7.96 -9.62
N ASN A 169 18.51 -8.25 -9.30
CA ASN A 169 19.64 -7.56 -9.89
C ASN A 169 19.73 -7.77 -11.41
N SER A 170 19.28 -8.92 -11.92
CA SER A 170 19.22 -9.21 -13.37
C SER A 170 18.09 -8.49 -14.12
N LEU A 171 17.15 -7.84 -13.41
CA LEU A 171 16.09 -7.06 -14.04
C LEU A 171 16.71 -5.84 -14.74
N SER A 172 16.22 -5.49 -15.93
CA SER A 172 16.72 -4.30 -16.65
C SER A 172 16.59 -3.05 -15.80
N GLU A 173 17.62 -2.20 -15.81
CA GLU A 173 17.64 -0.90 -15.10
C GLU A 173 16.41 -0.04 -15.38
N SER A 174 15.90 -0.08 -16.61
CA SER A 174 14.71 0.67 -17.03
C SER A 174 13.43 0.27 -16.28
N TYR A 175 13.38 -0.96 -15.75
CA TYR A 175 12.23 -1.50 -15.03
C TYR A 175 12.33 -1.41 -13.52
N LYS A 176 13.54 -1.24 -12.96
CA LYS A 176 13.72 -1.16 -11.50
C LYS A 176 12.92 -0.02 -10.85
N PRO A 177 12.80 1.18 -11.45
CA PRO A 177 11.93 2.24 -10.92
C PRO A 177 10.43 1.90 -10.91
N LYS A 178 9.96 0.89 -11.67
CA LYS A 178 8.56 0.45 -11.65
C LYS A 178 8.27 -0.53 -10.50
N VAL A 179 9.29 -1.13 -9.89
CA VAL A 179 9.08 -2.13 -8.83
C VAL A 179 8.81 -1.42 -7.50
N GLU A 180 7.67 -1.76 -6.88
CA GLU A 180 7.22 -1.21 -5.60
C GLU A 180 7.17 -2.33 -4.56
N PHE A 181 8.24 -2.51 -3.77
CA PHE A 181 8.35 -3.63 -2.84
C PHE A 181 7.35 -3.53 -1.70
N LEU A 182 6.69 -4.65 -1.37
CA LEU A 182 5.83 -4.74 -0.20
C LEU A 182 6.67 -4.96 1.06
N CYS A 183 6.69 -3.97 1.94
CA CYS A 183 7.30 -4.01 3.27
C CYS A 183 6.25 -4.39 4.32
N ASN A 184 6.73 -4.84 5.49
CA ASN A 184 5.91 -5.11 6.67
C ASN A 184 4.81 -6.17 6.50
N GLU A 185 5.00 -7.13 5.60
CA GLU A 185 4.02 -8.20 5.42
C GLU A 185 4.00 -9.18 6.61
N CYS A 186 2.80 -9.40 7.17
CA CYS A 186 2.58 -10.31 8.29
C CYS A 186 2.23 -11.74 7.86
N CYS A 187 1.91 -11.96 6.59
CA CYS A 187 1.69 -13.30 6.05
C CYS A 187 2.93 -14.19 6.24
N TRP A 188 2.72 -15.44 6.64
CA TRP A 188 3.78 -16.41 6.76
C TRP A 188 4.48 -16.66 5.42
N TYR A 189 5.80 -16.63 5.40
CA TYR A 189 6.62 -16.78 4.19
C TYR A 189 6.31 -18.07 3.41
N GLY A 190 5.97 -19.16 4.10
CA GLY A 190 5.60 -20.44 3.49
C GLY A 190 4.13 -20.55 3.06
N CYS A 191 3.32 -19.49 3.18
CA CYS A 191 1.88 -19.55 2.99
C CYS A 191 1.50 -19.94 1.55
N LYS A 192 0.74 -21.04 1.41
CA LYS A 192 0.20 -21.50 0.13
C LYS A 192 -1.24 -21.01 -0.13
N ASP A 193 -1.90 -20.49 0.91
CA ASP A 193 -3.32 -20.14 0.88
C ASP A 193 -3.58 -18.64 0.62
N ARG A 194 -2.52 -17.83 0.44
CA ARG A 194 -2.62 -16.35 0.29
C ARG A 194 -3.60 -15.91 -0.80
N LYS A 195 -3.61 -16.60 -1.94
CA LYS A 195 -4.53 -16.30 -3.05
C LYS A 195 -5.98 -16.55 -2.65
N GLU A 196 -6.27 -17.64 -1.94
CA GLU A 196 -7.61 -17.94 -1.45
C GLU A 196 -8.05 -17.01 -0.32
N CYS A 197 -7.11 -16.58 0.55
CA CYS A 197 -7.36 -15.53 1.53
C CYS A 197 -7.84 -14.23 0.86
N TYR A 198 -7.15 -13.76 -0.18
CA TYR A 198 -7.58 -12.57 -0.93
C TYR A 198 -8.89 -12.76 -1.71
N LYS A 199 -9.15 -13.98 -2.22
CA LYS A 199 -10.44 -14.29 -2.85
C LYS A 199 -11.60 -14.30 -1.85
N SER A 200 -11.41 -14.78 -0.62
CA SER A 200 -12.41 -14.69 0.44
C SER A 200 -12.80 -13.24 0.70
N VAL A 201 -11.82 -12.35 0.87
CA VAL A 201 -12.08 -10.90 1.00
C VAL A 201 -12.74 -10.31 -0.25
N SER A 202 -12.36 -10.77 -1.45
CA SER A 202 -13.00 -10.36 -2.71
C SER A 202 -14.49 -10.73 -2.75
N ARG A 203 -14.89 -11.90 -2.23
CA ARG A 203 -16.29 -12.31 -2.12
C ARG A 203 -17.04 -11.45 -1.11
N GLN A 204 -16.42 -11.17 0.04
CA GLN A 204 -17.02 -10.33 1.09
C GLN A 204 -17.30 -8.91 0.59
N ASN A 205 -16.35 -8.29 -0.11
CA ASN A 205 -16.57 -6.96 -0.71
C ASN A 205 -17.65 -6.96 -1.81
N LEU A 206 -17.95 -8.11 -2.44
CA LEU A 206 -19.08 -8.26 -3.36
C LEU A 206 -20.42 -8.52 -2.66
N GLY A 207 -20.45 -8.57 -1.32
CA GLY A 207 -21.65 -8.91 -0.55
C GLY A 207 -22.05 -10.39 -0.68
N ILE A 208 -21.14 -11.26 -1.13
CA ILE A 208 -21.40 -12.70 -1.21
C ILE A 208 -21.22 -13.28 0.18
N ASP A 209 -22.28 -13.91 0.70
CA ASP A 209 -22.21 -14.65 1.96
C ASP A 209 -21.20 -15.79 1.84
N CYS A 210 -20.13 -15.71 2.63
CA CYS A 210 -19.07 -16.70 2.66
C CYS A 210 -18.37 -16.69 4.01
N MET A 211 -17.84 -17.85 4.41
CA MET A 211 -17.03 -17.96 5.62
C MET A 211 -15.73 -17.18 5.48
N ASP A 212 -15.29 -16.60 6.60
CA ASP A 212 -13.96 -16.01 6.72
C ASP A 212 -12.87 -17.05 6.41
N HIS A 213 -11.80 -16.59 5.75
CA HIS A 213 -10.63 -17.43 5.56
C HIS A 213 -9.93 -17.70 6.90
N VAL A 214 -9.89 -18.96 7.31
CA VAL A 214 -9.17 -19.38 8.51
C VAL A 214 -7.67 -19.48 8.21
N CYS A 215 -6.91 -18.48 8.66
CA CYS A 215 -5.46 -18.43 8.48
C CYS A 215 -4.76 -19.55 9.27
N LYS A 216 -4.07 -20.44 8.55
CA LYS A 216 -3.29 -21.56 9.11
C LYS A 216 -1.83 -21.21 9.40
N ALA A 217 -1.44 -19.94 9.23
CA ALA A 217 -0.09 -19.50 9.53
C ALA A 217 0.25 -19.74 11.01
N PRO A 218 1.51 -20.05 11.33
CA PRO A 218 1.99 -19.99 12.71
C PRO A 218 1.60 -18.65 13.33
N PHE A 219 1.13 -18.68 14.57
CA PHE A 219 0.76 -17.49 15.33
C PHE A 219 -0.39 -16.63 14.77
N SER A 220 -1.22 -17.18 13.88
CA SER A 220 -2.38 -16.45 13.30
C SER A 220 -3.37 -15.90 14.33
N LYS A 221 -3.41 -16.47 15.54
CA LYS A 221 -4.26 -16.04 16.65
C LYS A 221 -3.75 -14.80 17.40
N GLU A 222 -2.50 -14.41 17.19
CA GLU A 222 -1.85 -13.34 17.96
C GLU A 222 -2.00 -11.96 17.30
N GLY A 223 -2.60 -11.90 16.11
CA GLY A 223 -2.74 -10.68 15.33
C GLY A 223 -1.41 -10.17 14.76
N TYR A 224 -1.41 -8.93 14.31
CA TYR A 224 -0.21 -8.29 13.76
C TYR A 224 0.74 -7.91 14.89
N CYS A 225 2.02 -8.29 14.77
CA CYS A 225 3.08 -7.85 15.66
C CYS A 225 4.31 -7.42 14.84
N PHE A 226 4.75 -6.17 14.99
CA PHE A 226 5.81 -5.63 14.13
C PHE A 226 7.15 -6.33 14.33
N SER A 227 7.52 -6.65 15.58
CA SER A 227 8.77 -7.38 15.86
C SER A 227 8.81 -8.75 15.17
N ARG A 228 7.69 -9.48 15.14
CA ARG A 228 7.59 -10.74 14.39
C ARG A 228 7.71 -10.53 12.88
N VAL A 229 7.12 -9.45 12.37
CA VAL A 229 7.26 -9.11 10.95
C VAL A 229 8.72 -8.83 10.58
N MET A 230 9.51 -8.24 11.50
CA MET A 230 10.96 -8.04 11.30
C MET A 230 11.73 -9.35 11.22
N GLU A 231 11.24 -10.44 11.83
CA GLU A 231 11.83 -11.78 11.75
C GLU A 231 11.44 -12.53 10.46
N ASN A 232 10.50 -12.01 9.68
CA ASN A 232 10.07 -12.65 8.43
C ASN A 232 11.24 -12.68 7.42
N PRO A 233 11.55 -13.82 6.77
CA PRO A 233 12.60 -13.89 5.76
C PRO A 233 12.45 -12.87 4.61
N ALA A 234 11.24 -12.44 4.31
CA ALA A 234 10.95 -11.43 3.30
C ALA A 234 11.09 -9.97 3.78
N PHE A 235 11.38 -9.74 5.07
CA PHE A 235 11.42 -8.41 5.66
C PHE A 235 12.48 -7.52 4.97
N ILE A 236 12.10 -6.27 4.72
CA ILE A 236 12.98 -5.26 4.15
C ILE A 236 13.25 -4.23 5.25
N SER A 237 14.44 -4.30 5.84
CA SER A 237 14.90 -3.34 6.84
C SER A 237 15.27 -2.00 6.19
N LEU A 238 15.37 -0.95 7.01
CA LEU A 238 15.91 0.34 6.57
C LEU A 238 17.34 0.18 6.01
N GLU A 239 18.14 -0.69 6.60
CA GLU A 239 19.50 -0.98 6.14
C GLU A 239 19.49 -1.68 4.78
N ASP A 240 18.63 -2.69 4.57
CA ASP A 240 18.48 -3.33 3.28
C ASP A 240 18.11 -2.33 2.18
N ILE A 241 17.18 -1.40 2.47
CA ILE A 241 16.78 -0.35 1.52
C ILE A 241 18.00 0.41 1.04
N LEU A 242 18.82 0.92 1.97
CA LEU A 242 19.92 1.82 1.66
C LEU A 242 21.16 1.12 1.09
N ASN A 243 21.44 -0.11 1.55
CA ASN A 243 22.68 -0.81 1.23
C ASN A 243 22.52 -1.86 0.12
N ILE A 244 21.29 -2.29 -0.20
CA ILE A 244 21.02 -3.32 -1.20
C ILE A 244 20.14 -2.78 -2.33
N TYR A 245 18.90 -2.38 -2.01
CA TYR A 245 17.91 -2.08 -3.05
C TYR A 245 18.19 -0.76 -3.78
N VAL A 246 18.55 0.29 -3.03
CA VAL A 246 18.91 1.60 -3.57
C VAL A 246 20.13 1.50 -4.51
N PRO A 247 21.26 0.87 -4.12
CA PRO A 247 22.38 0.64 -5.01
C PRO A 247 22.04 -0.21 -6.24
N MET A 248 21.08 -1.14 -6.11
CA MET A 248 20.57 -1.90 -7.24
C MET A 248 19.72 -1.07 -8.20
N GLY A 249 19.28 0.15 -7.86
CA GLY A 249 18.44 1.00 -8.72
C GLY A 249 16.95 0.98 -8.37
N TYR A 250 16.57 0.41 -7.23
CA TYR A 250 15.19 0.42 -6.74
C TYR A 250 14.93 1.59 -5.78
N SER A 251 13.73 2.16 -5.84
CA SER A 251 13.41 3.36 -5.06
C SER A 251 12.01 3.39 -4.44
N ASN A 252 11.14 2.42 -4.69
CA ASN A 252 9.74 2.45 -4.25
C ASN A 252 9.44 1.34 -3.24
N PHE A 253 8.89 1.72 -2.09
CA PHE A 253 8.60 0.82 -0.97
C PHE A 253 7.20 1.08 -0.42
N LYS A 254 6.34 0.08 -0.55
CA LYS A 254 4.98 0.09 -0.07
C LYS A 254 4.91 -0.48 1.34
N ILE A 255 4.46 0.33 2.28
CA ILE A 255 4.32 -0.09 3.68
C ILE A 255 2.93 -0.73 3.85
N GLU A 256 2.87 -2.03 4.10
CA GLU A 256 1.62 -2.71 4.49
C GLU A 256 1.11 -2.11 5.81
N GLY A 257 -0.21 -2.01 5.96
CA GLY A 257 -0.80 -1.58 7.22
C GLY A 257 -2.23 -1.06 7.16
N ARG A 258 -2.98 -1.41 6.11
CA ARG A 258 -4.44 -1.20 6.11
C ARG A 258 -5.07 -2.13 7.14
N ASP A 259 -6.14 -1.67 7.78
CA ASP A 259 -6.84 -2.35 8.88
C ASP A 259 -6.00 -2.49 10.17
N LEU A 260 -4.94 -1.69 10.30
CA LEU A 260 -4.11 -1.63 11.52
C LEU A 260 -4.40 -0.35 12.32
N GLY A 261 -3.99 -0.30 13.58
CA GLY A 261 -4.11 0.92 14.38
C GLY A 261 -3.16 2.04 13.94
N SER A 262 -3.57 3.30 14.06
CA SER A 262 -2.74 4.48 13.75
C SER A 262 -1.45 4.54 14.57
N ALA A 263 -1.45 4.02 15.80
CA ALA A 263 -0.24 3.89 16.62
C ALA A 263 0.80 2.98 15.95
N LEU A 264 0.36 1.91 15.29
CA LEU A 264 1.25 1.00 14.60
C LEU A 264 1.77 1.59 13.28
N LEU A 265 0.92 2.31 12.53
CA LEU A 265 1.37 3.12 11.39
C LEU A 265 2.46 4.12 11.81
N LEU A 266 2.29 4.77 12.96
CA LEU A 266 3.29 5.69 13.49
C LEU A 266 4.62 4.97 13.72
N GLU A 267 4.63 3.79 14.34
CA GLU A 267 5.85 3.01 14.55
C GLU A 267 6.54 2.62 13.24
N PHE A 268 5.80 2.35 12.17
CA PHE A 268 6.40 2.12 10.84
C PHE A 268 7.07 3.37 10.29
N ILE A 269 6.42 4.53 10.40
CA ILE A 269 6.98 5.82 9.97
C ILE A 269 8.23 6.16 10.79
N LEU A 270 8.20 5.93 12.10
CA LEU A 270 9.35 6.15 12.97
C LEU A 270 10.53 5.25 12.60
N TYR A 271 10.27 4.00 12.22
CA TYR A 271 11.30 3.06 11.78
C TYR A 271 11.92 3.44 10.43
N TYR A 272 11.10 3.78 9.42
CA TYR A 272 11.57 3.97 8.05
C TYR A 272 11.97 5.41 7.70
N MET A 273 11.34 6.41 8.31
CA MET A 273 11.40 7.80 7.82
C MET A 273 12.03 8.78 8.81
N VAL A 274 12.07 8.45 10.10
CA VAL A 274 12.50 9.38 11.17
C VAL A 274 13.91 9.04 11.64
N LYS A 275 14.75 10.07 11.79
CA LYS A 275 16.08 9.91 12.38
C LYS A 275 15.93 9.54 13.88
N PRO A 276 16.66 8.54 14.40
CA PRO A 276 16.43 7.99 15.74
C PRO A 276 16.32 9.04 16.87
N GLN A 277 17.19 10.06 16.85
CA GLN A 277 17.21 11.13 17.85
C GLN A 277 15.95 12.01 17.86
N TYR A 278 15.13 11.99 16.81
CA TYR A 278 13.90 12.78 16.71
C TYR A 278 12.61 11.96 16.87
N GLN A 279 12.71 10.64 17.09
CA GLN A 279 11.52 9.81 17.22
C GLN A 279 10.60 10.22 18.38
N ILE A 280 11.16 10.65 19.51
CA ILE A 280 10.35 11.13 20.64
C ILE A 280 9.56 12.40 20.27
N HIS A 281 10.20 13.35 19.58
CA HIS A 281 9.58 14.60 19.13
C HIS A 281 8.40 14.33 18.18
N VAL A 282 8.54 13.33 17.31
CA VAL A 282 7.46 12.92 16.42
C VAL A 282 6.32 12.27 17.20
N ARG A 283 6.59 11.44 18.21
CA ARG A 283 5.54 10.87 19.08
C ARG A 283 4.80 11.98 19.84
N GLU A 284 5.51 12.93 20.44
CA GLU A 284 4.95 14.08 21.15
C GLU A 284 4.06 14.95 20.24
N ALA A 285 4.49 15.19 19.01
CA ALA A 285 3.71 15.95 18.04
C ALA A 285 2.45 15.21 17.54
N MET A 286 2.44 13.88 17.59
CA MET A 286 1.36 13.07 17.01
C MET A 286 0.29 12.65 18.02
N TYR A 287 0.71 12.18 19.20
CA TYR A 287 -0.21 11.62 20.20
C TYR A 287 0.27 11.68 21.65
N LEU A 288 1.59 11.79 21.91
CA LEU A 288 2.16 11.70 23.25
C LEU A 288 2.11 13.07 23.94
N ASP A 289 0.93 13.46 24.41
CA ASP A 289 0.74 14.64 25.26
C ASP A 289 0.47 14.26 26.72
N ALA A 290 0.54 15.25 27.62
CA ALA A 290 0.38 15.04 29.06
C ALA A 290 -1.03 14.61 29.50
N MET A 291 -2.00 14.63 28.58
CA MET A 291 -3.40 14.26 28.83
C MET A 291 -3.75 12.87 28.27
N LEU A 292 -2.84 12.23 27.52
CA LEU A 292 -3.05 10.89 26.99
C LEU A 292 -3.08 9.87 28.15
N ASP A 293 -4.26 9.32 28.39
CA ASP A 293 -4.43 8.16 29.26
C ASP A 293 -4.53 6.88 28.43
N LEU A 294 -3.77 5.85 28.81
CA LEU A 294 -3.70 4.58 28.10
C LEU A 294 -4.48 3.46 28.81
N PHE A 295 -4.99 3.68 30.03
CA PHE A 295 -5.61 2.65 30.86
C PHE A 295 -6.84 3.11 31.63
#